data_AF-A0A1B8GUF8-F1
#
_entry.id   AF-A0A1B8GUF8-F1
#
_cell.length_a   1.000
_cell.length_b   1.000
_cell.length_c   1.000
_cell.angle_alpha   90.00
_cell.angle_beta   90.00
_cell.angle_gamma   90.00
#
_symmetry.space_group_name_H-M   'P 1'
#
loop_
_entity.id
_entity.type
_entity.pdbx_description
1 polymer ?
#
loop_
_entity_poly.entity_id
_entity_poly.type
_entity_poly.pdbx_seq_one_letter_code
_entity_poly.pdbx_strand_id
1 'polypeptide(L)'
;MIANSQLEQASIEVKRIAEQAAAELEKGTAGFSRDAGKLEGEVEEFLGGVEFVDVAGLGGDGQIVGEVLRKRIREHEEEKSKGPMLELIELFDEYSGYLDDVMVLKGE
;
A
#
# COMPACT_ATOMS: atom_id res chain seq x y z
N MET A 1 28.13 30.54 -37.39
CA MET A 1 27.91 31.03 -36.00
C MET A 1 26.50 30.78 -35.48
N ILE A 2 25.45 31.03 -36.27
CA ILE A 2 24.03 30.92 -35.85
C ILE A 2 23.64 29.51 -35.34
N ALA A 3 24.16 28.44 -35.94
CA ALA A 3 23.86 27.07 -35.52
C ALA A 3 24.35 26.74 -34.10
N ASN A 4 25.47 27.34 -33.65
CA ASN A 4 26.01 27.10 -32.31
C ASN A 4 25.15 27.75 -31.22
N SER A 5 24.68 28.98 -31.47
CA SER A 5 23.77 29.68 -30.57
C SER A 5 22.39 29.00 -30.48
N GLN A 6 21.90 28.39 -31.56
CA GLN A 6 20.64 27.64 -31.54
C GLN A 6 20.77 26.34 -30.74
N LEU A 7 21.91 25.65 -30.85
CA LEU A 7 22.23 24.48 -30.03
C LEU A 7 22.35 24.81 -28.54
N GLU A 8 22.98 25.94 -28.19
CA GLU A 8 23.06 26.41 -26.80
C GLU A 8 21.67 26.71 -26.22
N GLN A 9 20.82 27.40 -26.96
CA GLN A 9 19.45 27.70 -26.53
C GLN A 9 18.62 26.41 -26.35
N ALA A 10 18.71 25.47 -27.30
CA ALA A 10 18.03 24.18 -27.19
C ALA A 10 18.50 23.38 -25.97
N SER A 11 19.81 23.40 -25.66
CA SER A 11 20.38 22.75 -24.48
C SER A 11 19.85 23.36 -23.17
N ILE A 12 19.78 24.69 -23.11
CA ILE A 12 19.22 25.42 -21.95
C ILE A 12 17.73 25.07 -21.77
N GLU A 13 16.97 25.04 -22.87
CA GLU A 13 15.54 24.73 -22.83
C GLU A 13 15.26 23.28 -22.39
N VAL A 14 16.02 22.31 -22.90
CA VAL A 14 15.94 20.91 -22.46
C VAL A 14 16.26 20.79 -20.97
N LYS A 15 17.29 21.48 -20.49
CA LYS A 15 17.65 21.47 -19.07
C LYS A 15 16.51 22.04 -18.22
N ARG A 16 15.91 23.16 -18.64
CA ARG A 16 14.77 23.77 -17.96
C ARG A 16 13.57 22.83 -17.88
N ILE A 17 13.26 22.13 -18.97
CA ILE A 17 12.16 21.15 -19.01
C ILE A 17 12.45 19.98 -18.05
N ALA A 18 13.68 19.47 -18.06
CA ALA A 18 14.08 18.37 -17.17
C ALA A 18 13.99 18.78 -15.69
N GLU A 19 14.42 19.99 -15.34
CA GLU A 19 14.29 20.54 -13.99
C GLU A 19 12.82 20.69 -13.56
N GLN A 20 11.95 21.16 -14.45
CA GLN A 20 10.50 21.25 -14.18
C GLN A 20 9.87 19.87 -13.98
N ALA A 21 10.17 18.90 -14.86
CA ALA A 21 9.66 17.54 -14.74
C ALA A 21 10.14 16.86 -13.45
N ALA A 22 11.39 17.09 -13.05
CA ALA A 22 11.92 16.58 -11.78
C ALA A 22 11.19 17.17 -10.57
N ALA A 23 10.91 18.49 -10.57
CA ALA A 23 10.17 19.15 -9.49
C ALA A 23 8.71 18.66 -9.40
N GLU A 24 8.05 18.43 -10.53
CA GLU A 24 6.70 17.85 -10.56
C GLU A 24 6.68 16.41 -10.04
N LEU A 25 7.68 15.61 -10.43
CA LEU A 25 7.85 14.24 -9.93
C LEU A 25 8.12 14.22 -8.42
N GLU A 26 8.97 15.11 -7.91
CA GLU A 26 9.24 15.24 -6.48
C GLU A 26 7.96 15.58 -5.71
N LYS A 27 7.17 16.53 -6.21
CA LYS A 27 5.88 16.89 -5.59
C LYS A 27 4.90 15.71 -5.62
N GLY A 28 4.80 15.00 -6.73
CA GLY A 28 3.94 13.83 -6.88
C GLY A 28 4.33 12.68 -5.95
N THR A 29 5.63 12.38 -5.88
CA THR A 29 6.17 11.32 -5.00
C THR A 29 6.03 11.66 -3.51
N ALA A 30 6.15 12.93 -3.14
CA ALA A 30 5.88 13.40 -1.79
C ALA A 30 4.40 13.27 -1.40
N GLY A 31 3.47 13.54 -2.34
CA GLY A 31 2.04 13.31 -2.15
C GLY A 31 1.72 11.83 -1.96
N PHE A 32 2.18 11.00 -2.89
CA PHE A 32 2.03 9.55 -2.81
C PHE A 32 2.59 8.97 -1.50
N SER A 33 3.78 9.39 -1.09
CA SER A 33 4.42 8.89 0.14
C SER A 33 3.62 9.24 1.40
N ARG A 34 3.02 10.44 1.43
CA ARG A 34 2.16 10.89 2.52
C ARG A 34 0.89 10.05 2.60
N ASP A 35 0.23 9.85 1.47
CA ASP A 35 -1.04 9.12 1.45
C ASP A 35 -0.82 7.63 1.72
N ALA A 36 0.28 7.05 1.20
CA ALA A 36 0.69 5.70 1.57
C ALA A 36 0.96 5.53 3.07
N GLY A 37 1.57 6.53 3.73
CA GLY A 37 1.77 6.50 5.18
C GLY A 37 0.49 6.64 6.01
N LYS A 38 -0.53 7.34 5.49
CA LYS A 38 -1.86 7.34 6.12
C LYS A 38 -2.52 5.97 6.01
N LEU A 39 -2.48 5.38 4.82
CA LEU A 39 -3.04 4.05 4.56
C LEU A 39 -2.39 2.99 5.45
N GLU A 40 -1.07 3.07 5.65
CA GLU A 40 -0.34 2.21 6.59
C GLU A 40 -0.91 2.34 8.01
N GLY A 41 -1.12 3.56 8.49
CA GLY A 41 -1.74 3.80 9.80
C GLY A 41 -3.17 3.29 9.91
N GLU A 42 -3.98 3.43 8.85
CA GLU A 42 -5.37 2.92 8.81
C GLU A 42 -5.42 1.39 8.86
N VAL A 43 -4.49 0.70 8.18
CA VAL A 43 -4.37 -0.77 8.25
C VAL A 43 -3.93 -1.21 9.65
N GLU A 44 -2.94 -0.56 10.24
CA GLU A 44 -2.49 -0.85 11.60
C GLU A 44 -3.61 -0.62 12.64
N GLU A 45 -4.40 0.45 12.48
CA GLU A 45 -5.56 0.73 13.33
C GLU A 45 -6.63 -0.36 13.21
N PHE A 46 -6.95 -0.76 11.98
CA PHE A 46 -7.89 -1.85 11.72
C PHE A 46 -7.44 -3.17 12.36
N LEU A 47 -6.19 -3.59 12.11
CA LEU A 47 -5.63 -4.82 12.69
C LEU A 47 -5.54 -4.75 14.22
N GLY A 48 -5.29 -3.56 14.77
CA GLY A 48 -5.32 -3.30 16.20
C GLY A 48 -6.70 -3.51 16.82
N GLY A 49 -7.78 -3.26 16.06
CA GLY A 49 -9.18 -3.35 16.50
C GLY A 49 -9.83 -4.72 16.37
N VAL A 50 -9.22 -5.68 15.65
CA VAL A 50 -9.82 -7.00 15.39
C VAL A 50 -9.05 -8.15 16.05
N GLU A 51 -9.76 -9.23 16.34
CA GLU A 51 -9.23 -10.53 16.75
C GLU A 51 -9.66 -11.62 15.77
N PHE A 52 -8.79 -12.59 15.52
CA PHE A 52 -9.12 -13.73 14.68
C PHE A 52 -9.93 -14.76 15.45
N VAL A 53 -11.02 -15.23 14.84
CA VAL A 53 -11.75 -16.39 15.33
C VAL A 53 -10.84 -17.62 15.33
N ASP A 54 -10.93 -18.45 16.37
CA ASP A 54 -10.18 -19.70 16.43
C ASP A 54 -10.55 -20.58 15.22
N VAL A 55 -9.55 -21.23 14.61
CA VAL A 55 -9.70 -22.11 13.45
C VAL A 55 -10.74 -23.20 13.71
N ALA A 56 -10.83 -23.68 14.96
CA ALA A 56 -11.84 -24.66 15.38
C ALA A 56 -13.28 -24.12 15.38
N GLY A 57 -13.46 -22.79 15.39
CA GLY A 57 -14.75 -22.10 15.27
C GLY A 57 -15.16 -21.79 13.82
N LEU A 58 -14.30 -22.05 12.84
CA LEU A 58 -14.54 -21.76 11.43
C LEU A 58 -15.06 -22.98 10.67
N GLY A 59 -16.06 -22.78 9.83
CA GLY A 59 -16.60 -23.81 8.92
C GLY A 59 -16.08 -23.66 7.50
N GLY A 60 -15.79 -24.77 6.82
CA GLY A 60 -15.54 -24.83 5.38
C GLY A 60 -14.48 -23.84 4.90
N ASP A 61 -14.86 -23.00 3.93
CA ASP A 61 -13.98 -22.02 3.28
C ASP A 61 -13.45 -20.95 4.26
N GLY A 62 -14.18 -20.65 5.34
CA GLY A 62 -13.73 -19.71 6.38
C GLY A 62 -12.44 -20.15 7.06
N GLN A 63 -12.23 -21.47 7.21
CA GLN A 63 -10.98 -21.99 7.76
C GLN A 63 -9.78 -21.66 6.86
N ILE A 64 -9.93 -21.86 5.56
CA ILE A 64 -8.89 -21.61 4.55
C ILE A 64 -8.58 -20.11 4.50
N VAL A 65 -9.62 -19.29 4.40
CA VAL A 65 -9.48 -17.82 4.37
C VAL A 65 -8.80 -17.31 5.64
N GLY A 66 -9.22 -17.81 6.81
CA GLY A 66 -8.63 -17.42 8.10
C GLY A 66 -7.15 -17.80 8.24
N GLU A 67 -6.70 -18.90 7.64
CA GLU A 67 -5.28 -19.27 7.60
C GLU A 67 -4.48 -18.36 6.65
N VAL A 68 -5.02 -18.09 5.46
CA VAL A 68 -4.40 -17.23 4.45
C VAL A 68 -4.22 -15.81 4.99
N LEU A 69 -5.27 -15.22 5.57
CA LEU A 69 -5.22 -13.87 6.17
C LEU A 69 -4.21 -13.80 7.32
N ARG A 70 -4.21 -14.79 8.24
CA ARG A 70 -3.25 -14.83 9.35
C ARG A 70 -1.81 -14.90 8.88
N LYS A 71 -1.54 -15.72 7.85
CA LYS A 71 -0.20 -15.82 7.26
C LYS A 71 0.24 -14.48 6.67
N ARG A 72 -0.64 -13.82 5.91
CA ARG A 72 -0.33 -12.55 5.25
C ARG A 72 -0.11 -11.40 6.24
N ILE A 73 -0.90 -11.32 7.31
CA ILE A 73 -0.70 -10.32 8.36
C ILE A 73 0.65 -10.51 9.05
N ARG A 74 1.05 -11.76 9.34
CA ARG A 74 2.38 -12.03 9.91
C ARG A 74 3.50 -11.57 8.96
N GLU A 75 3.39 -11.86 7.67
CA GLU A 75 4.34 -11.41 6.66
C GLU A 75 4.45 -9.86 6.65
N HIS A 76 3.31 -9.16 6.76
CA HIS A 76 3.29 -7.70 6.88
C HIS A 76 3.96 -7.19 8.16
N GLU A 77 3.68 -7.80 9.32
CA GLU A 77 4.28 -7.44 10.61
C GLU A 77 5.81 -7.66 10.64
N GLU A 78 6.30 -8.68 9.94
CA GLU A 78 7.72 -9.05 9.85
C GLU A 78 8.50 -8.17 8.87
N GLU A 79 7.95 -7.92 7.68
CA GLU A 79 8.66 -7.18 6.62
C GLU A 79 8.49 -5.66 6.71
N LYS A 80 7.49 -5.16 7.44
CA LYS A 80 7.18 -3.72 7.65
C LYS A 80 7.43 -2.86 6.40
N SER A 81 6.98 -3.34 5.26
CA SER A 81 7.18 -2.69 3.97
C SER A 81 5.85 -2.51 3.24
N LYS A 82 5.84 -1.58 2.28
CA LYS A 82 4.63 -1.16 1.58
C LYS A 82 4.06 -2.25 0.65
N GLY A 83 4.89 -3.17 0.16
CA GLY A 83 4.46 -4.26 -0.73
C GLY A 83 3.47 -5.22 -0.04
N PRO A 84 3.89 -5.90 1.04
CA PRO A 84 3.03 -6.78 1.84
C PRO A 84 1.75 -6.10 2.34
N MET A 85 1.79 -4.80 2.65
CA MET A 85 0.61 -4.03 3.03
C MET A 85 -0.41 -3.92 1.88
N LEU A 86 0.04 -3.60 0.66
CA LEU A 86 -0.84 -3.53 -0.50
C LEU A 86 -1.43 -4.90 -0.83
N GLU A 87 -0.61 -5.96 -0.77
CA GLU A 87 -1.11 -7.32 -0.97
C GLU A 87 -2.09 -7.76 0.12
N LEU A 88 -1.93 -7.28 1.36
CA LEU A 88 -2.89 -7.53 2.44
C LEU A 88 -4.23 -6.82 2.18
N ILE A 89 -4.21 -5.58 1.69
CA ILE A 89 -5.43 -4.85 1.32
C ILE A 89 -6.17 -5.55 0.18
N GLU A 90 -5.46 -5.99 -0.85
CA GLU A 90 -6.05 -6.77 -1.95
C GLU A 90 -6.70 -8.06 -1.44
N LEU A 91 -6.05 -8.75 -0.50
CA LEU A 91 -6.57 -9.95 0.13
C LEU A 91 -7.85 -9.69 0.94
N PHE A 92 -7.92 -8.55 1.65
CA PHE A 92 -9.13 -8.13 2.36
C PHE A 92 -10.28 -7.81 1.41
N ASP A 93 -10.02 -7.20 0.26
CA ASP A 93 -11.04 -6.94 -0.76
C ASP A 93 -11.56 -8.25 -1.37
N GLU A 94 -10.65 -9.17 -1.74
CA GLU A 94 -10.97 -10.48 -2.31
C GLU A 94 -11.86 -11.32 -1.38
N TYR A 95 -11.54 -11.34 -0.09
CA TYR A 95 -12.26 -12.14 0.90
C TYR A 95 -13.22 -11.32 1.77
N SER A 96 -13.62 -10.13 1.32
CA SER A 96 -14.52 -9.23 2.07
C SER A 96 -15.79 -9.91 2.58
N GLY A 97 -16.36 -10.85 1.80
CA GLY A 97 -17.54 -11.62 2.19
C GLY A 97 -17.34 -12.66 3.31
N TYR A 98 -16.10 -12.92 3.71
CA TYR A 98 -15.76 -13.87 4.78
C TYR A 98 -15.19 -13.19 6.02
N LEU A 99 -14.96 -11.87 5.99
CA LEU A 99 -14.27 -11.17 7.08
C LEU A 99 -15.02 -11.28 8.40
N ASP A 100 -16.34 -11.17 8.38
CA ASP A 100 -17.20 -11.28 9.58
C ASP A 100 -17.19 -12.69 10.21
N ASP A 101 -16.85 -13.72 9.41
CA ASP A 101 -16.74 -15.09 9.93
C ASP A 101 -15.36 -15.34 10.56
N VAL A 102 -14.31 -14.67 10.07
CA VAL A 102 -12.91 -14.95 10.44
C VAL A 102 -12.30 -13.94 11.40
N MET A 103 -12.89 -12.75 11.50
CA MET A 103 -12.45 -11.65 12.36
C MET A 103 -13.63 -11.10 13.16
N VAL A 104 -13.37 -10.79 14.42
CA VAL A 104 -14.32 -10.14 15.33
C VAL A 104 -13.70 -8.87 15.91
N LEU A 105 -14.52 -7.91 16.32
CA LEU A 105 -14.03 -6.72 17.00
C LEU A 105 -13.56 -7.06 18.41
N LYS A 106 -12.42 -6.51 18.82
CA LYS A 106 -11.93 -6.66 20.19
C LYS A 106 -12.92 -6.04 21.17
N GLY A 107 -13.42 -6.85 22.12
CA GLY A 107 -14.30 -6.40 23.18
C GLY A 107 -15.80 -6.53 22.91
N GLU A 108 -16.19 -7.21 21.83
CA GLU A 108 -17.54 -7.74 21.62
C GLU A 108 -17.72 -9.15 22.19
#